data_AF-A0AAJ2H8J3-F1
#
_entry.id   AF-A0AAJ2H8J3-F1
#
_cell.length_a   1.000
_cell.length_b   1.000
_cell.length_c   1.000
_cell.angle_alpha   90.00
_cell.angle_beta   90.00
_cell.angle_gamma   90.00
#
_symmetry.space_group_name_H-M   'P 1'
#
loop_
_entity.id
_entity.type
_entity.pdbx_description
1 polymer ?
#
loop_
_entity_poly.entity_id
_entity_poly.type
_entity_poly.pdbx_seq_one_letter_code
_entity_poly.pdbx_strand_id
1 'polypeptide(L)'
;MKEILTTMIHDASLQKVVATRRREDGLVLFVYPLAEGVIVGMGGTREGAASARQILSRRAEDLERYGAWLPAMFTDGSLYVLQRLSSVHEQVPPLDDAALAIAEELLN
;
A
#
# COMPACT_ATOMS: atom_id res chain seq x y z
N MET A 1 -8.35 -10.27 3.78
CA MET A 1 -6.95 -9.79 3.75
C MET A 1 -6.61 -8.97 5.00
N LYS A 2 -7.58 -8.26 5.57
CA LYS A 2 -7.54 -7.51 6.82
C LYS A 2 -6.76 -8.13 7.99
N GLU A 3 -6.98 -9.41 8.31
CA GLU A 3 -6.28 -10.08 9.43
C GLU A 3 -4.76 -10.10 9.23
N ILE A 4 -4.32 -10.42 8.01
CA ILE A 4 -2.90 -10.44 7.63
C ILE A 4 -2.29 -9.05 7.78
N LEU A 5 -2.98 -8.01 7.27
CA LEU A 5 -2.47 -6.64 7.36
C LEU A 5 -2.39 -6.18 8.83
N THR A 6 -3.35 -6.57 9.66
CA THR A 6 -3.32 -6.30 11.10
C THR A 6 -2.08 -6.88 11.76
N THR A 7 -1.79 -8.16 11.48
CA THR A 7 -0.58 -8.82 11.99
C THR A 7 0.70 -8.14 11.48
N MET A 8 0.77 -7.82 10.19
CA MET A 8 1.94 -7.12 9.61
C MET A 8 2.16 -5.74 10.24
N ILE A 9 1.08 -4.98 10.50
CA ILE A 9 1.16 -3.68 11.18
C ILE A 9 1.66 -3.85 12.60
N HIS A 10 1.14 -4.84 13.33
CA HIS A 10 1.59 -5.15 14.69
C HIS A 10 3.08 -5.49 14.73
N ASP A 11 3.53 -6.43 13.89
CA ASP A 11 4.91 -6.90 13.84
C ASP A 11 5.88 -5.78 13.45
N ALA A 12 5.55 -5.02 12.39
CA ALA A 12 6.37 -3.90 11.93
C ALA A 12 6.50 -2.82 13.01
N SER A 13 5.39 -2.51 13.70
CA SER A 13 5.35 -1.47 14.73
C SER A 13 6.10 -1.86 16.00
N LEU A 14 6.01 -3.13 16.41
CA LEU A 14 6.66 -3.68 17.60
C LEU A 14 8.16 -3.84 17.39
N GLN A 15 8.55 -4.45 16.27
CA GLN A 15 9.95 -4.81 16.00
C GLN A 15 10.73 -3.66 15.34
N LYS A 16 10.05 -2.59 14.90
CA LYS A 16 10.64 -1.46 14.15
C LYS A 16 11.35 -1.91 12.87
N VAL A 17 10.77 -2.88 12.18
CA VAL A 17 11.25 -3.41 10.90
C VAL A 17 10.18 -3.32 9.83
N VAL A 18 10.57 -3.35 8.57
CA VAL A 18 9.62 -3.43 7.45
C VAL A 18 9.08 -4.85 7.37
N ALA A 19 7.76 -5.01 7.49
CA ALA A 19 7.10 -6.29 7.26
C ALA A 19 6.70 -6.39 5.79
N THR A 20 7.08 -7.47 5.11
CA THR A 20 6.78 -7.69 3.68
C THR A 20 6.08 -9.02 3.47
N ARG A 21 5.10 -9.05 2.57
CA ARG A 21 4.44 -10.27 2.12
C ARG A 21 4.27 -10.26 0.61
N ARG A 22 4.80 -11.27 -0.05
CA ARG A 22 4.62 -11.49 -1.49
C ARG A 22 3.35 -12.30 -1.75
N ARG A 23 2.60 -11.94 -2.78
CA ARG A 23 1.41 -12.62 -3.28
C ARG A 23 1.77 -13.51 -4.47
N GLU A 24 0.88 -14.47 -4.77
CA GLU A 24 1.04 -15.40 -5.89
C GLU A 24 1.00 -14.69 -7.25
N ASP A 25 0.29 -13.56 -7.35
CA ASP A 25 0.21 -12.70 -8.55
C ASP A 25 1.46 -11.83 -8.77
N GLY A 26 2.47 -11.94 -7.88
CA GLY A 26 3.71 -11.18 -7.96
C GLY A 26 3.69 -9.84 -7.23
N LEU A 27 2.54 -9.37 -6.75
CA LEU A 27 2.47 -8.16 -5.93
C LEU A 27 3.12 -8.37 -4.57
N VAL A 28 3.69 -7.30 -4.04
CA VAL A 28 4.28 -7.20 -2.71
C VAL A 28 3.46 -6.21 -1.91
N LEU A 29 2.96 -6.68 -0.77
CA LEU A 29 2.41 -5.85 0.28
C LEU A 29 3.52 -5.60 1.31
N PHE A 30 3.72 -4.36 1.73
CA PHE A 30 4.63 -4.05 2.83
C PHE A 30 4.02 -3.08 3.83
N VAL A 31 4.53 -3.14 5.06
CA VAL A 31 4.27 -2.17 6.11
C VAL A 31 5.58 -1.61 6.62
N TYR A 32 5.75 -0.29 6.50
CA TYR A 32 6.89 0.46 6.99
C TYR A 32 6.52 1.20 8.28
N PRO A 33 7.20 0.96 9.41
CA PRO A 33 6.90 1.63 10.66
C PRO A 33 7.42 3.07 10.66
N LEU A 34 6.60 4.01 11.15
CA LEU A 34 7.00 5.39 11.39
C LEU A 34 7.09 5.67 12.90
N ALA A 35 7.58 6.86 13.26
CA ALA A 35 7.49 7.36 14.63
C ALA A 35 6.01 7.49 15.08
N GLU A 36 5.16 7.98 14.16
CA GLU A 36 3.72 8.13 14.35
C GLU A 36 2.98 7.46 13.19
N GLY A 37 2.55 6.21 13.43
CA GLY A 37 1.81 5.40 12.48
C GLY A 37 2.67 4.51 11.60
N VAL A 38 2.15 4.18 10.42
CA VAL A 38 2.78 3.29 9.44
C VAL A 38 2.51 3.76 8.01
N ILE A 39 3.33 3.31 7.07
CA ILE A 39 3.01 3.34 5.64
C ILE A 39 2.69 1.92 5.21
N VAL A 40 1.54 1.73 4.57
CA VAL A 40 1.20 0.50 3.87
C VAL A 40 1.46 0.73 2.38
N GLY A 41 2.17 -0.19 1.74
CA GLY A 41 2.46 -0.12 0.30
C GLY A 41 2.08 -1.40 -0.41
N MET A 42 1.53 -1.27 -1.61
CA MET A 42 1.24 -2.39 -2.51
C MET A 42 1.82 -2.11 -3.90
N GLY A 43 2.47 -3.10 -4.49
CA GLY A 43 3.10 -2.92 -5.80
C GLY A 43 4.16 -3.97 -6.08
N GLY A 44 5.15 -3.61 -6.90
CA GLY A 44 6.24 -4.49 -7.29
C GLY A 44 6.46 -4.48 -8.80
N THR A 45 7.30 -5.41 -9.26
CA THR A 45 7.53 -5.63 -10.69
C THR A 45 6.64 -6.78 -11.17
N ARG A 46 5.68 -6.46 -12.05
CA ARG A 46 4.78 -7.44 -12.65
C ARG A 46 4.63 -7.18 -14.14
N GLU A 47 4.64 -8.26 -14.91
CA GLU A 47 4.37 -8.21 -16.36
C GLU A 47 2.92 -7.74 -16.60
N GLY A 48 2.75 -6.74 -17.46
CA GLY A 48 1.44 -6.13 -17.72
C GLY A 48 0.94 -5.18 -16.61
N ALA A 49 1.77 -4.82 -15.63
CA ALA A 49 1.42 -3.80 -14.64
C ALA A 49 1.19 -2.42 -15.29
N ALA A 50 0.30 -1.63 -14.68
CA ALA A 50 0.08 -0.26 -15.11
C ALA A 50 1.37 0.57 -15.03
N SER A 51 1.65 1.34 -16.08
CA SER A 51 2.73 2.33 -16.07
C SER A 51 2.42 3.46 -15.10
N ALA A 52 3.46 4.15 -14.60
CA ALA A 52 3.28 5.31 -13.71
C ALA A 52 2.33 6.37 -14.30
N ARG A 53 2.36 6.56 -15.63
CA ARG A 53 1.43 7.46 -16.33
C ARG A 53 -0.03 7.01 -16.18
N GLN A 54 -0.31 5.72 -16.37
CA GLN A 54 -1.67 5.18 -16.22
C GLN A 54 -2.18 5.32 -14.79
N ILE A 55 -1.34 5.03 -13.79
CA ILE A 55 -1.71 5.20 -12.38
C ILE A 55 -2.05 6.67 -12.08
N LEU A 56 -1.20 7.60 -12.51
CA LEU A 56 -1.42 9.03 -12.30
C LEU A 56 -2.68 9.54 -13.01
N SER A 57 -2.95 9.07 -14.24
CA SER A 57 -4.18 9.41 -14.97
C SER A 57 -5.43 8.93 -14.24
N ARG A 58 -5.49 7.66 -13.85
CA ARG A 58 -6.64 7.11 -13.09
C ARG A 58 -6.87 7.86 -11.79
N ARG A 59 -5.80 8.13 -11.05
CA ARG A 59 -5.88 8.89 -9.80
C ARG A 59 -6.43 10.31 -10.01
N ALA A 60 -6.09 10.95 -11.13
CA ALA A 60 -6.58 12.29 -11.45
C ALA A 60 -8.05 12.30 -11.90
N GLU A 61 -8.53 11.21 -12.50
CA GLU A 61 -9.93 11.06 -12.95
C GLU A 61 -10.93 10.90 -11.78
N ASP A 62 -10.51 10.23 -10.71
CA ASP A 62 -11.35 10.02 -9.52
C ASP A 62 -10.52 10.16 -8.22
N LEU A 63 -10.29 11.42 -7.83
CA LEU A 63 -9.54 11.75 -6.62
C LEU A 63 -10.25 11.34 -5.33
N GLU A 64 -11.58 11.24 -5.34
CA GLU A 64 -12.34 10.82 -4.16
C GLU A 64 -12.05 9.36 -3.82
N ARG A 65 -12.02 8.50 -4.84
CA ARG A 65 -11.73 7.08 -4.69
C ARG A 65 -10.23 6.79 -4.55
N TYR A 66 -9.40 7.40 -5.38
CA TYR A 66 -7.97 7.04 -5.49
C TYR A 66 -7.03 7.98 -4.74
N GLY A 67 -7.50 9.12 -4.27
CA GLY A 67 -6.64 10.19 -3.74
C GLY A 67 -5.81 9.78 -2.53
N ALA A 68 -6.30 8.84 -1.71
CA ALA A 68 -5.61 8.34 -0.53
C ALA A 68 -4.35 7.51 -0.85
N TRP A 69 -4.26 6.96 -2.07
CA TRP A 69 -3.14 6.17 -2.54
C TRP A 69 -2.16 7.05 -3.33
N LEU A 70 -0.90 7.08 -2.89
CA LEU A 70 0.17 7.87 -3.47
C LEU A 70 1.10 6.97 -4.29
N PRO A 71 1.24 7.19 -5.61
CA PRO A 71 2.19 6.46 -6.42
C PRO A 71 3.64 6.78 -6.01
N ALA A 72 4.48 5.75 -5.91
CA ALA A 72 5.89 5.87 -5.60
C ALA A 72 6.69 4.85 -6.42
N MET A 73 7.76 5.31 -7.05
CA MET A 73 8.71 4.47 -7.75
C MET A 73 9.94 4.29 -6.89
N PHE A 74 10.34 3.04 -6.65
CA PHE A 74 11.51 2.70 -5.86
C PHE A 74 12.76 2.69 -6.74
N THR A 75 13.93 2.67 -6.11
CA THR A 75 15.23 2.77 -6.79
C THR A 75 15.55 1.56 -7.67
N ASP A 76 14.88 0.43 -7.43
CA ASP A 76 14.94 -0.78 -8.26
C ASP A 76 14.01 -0.73 -9.49
N GLY A 77 13.31 0.39 -9.70
CA GLY A 77 12.35 0.60 -10.79
C GLY A 77 10.97 -0.01 -10.54
N SER A 78 10.75 -0.64 -9.39
CA SER A 78 9.42 -1.14 -9.01
C SER A 78 8.47 0.01 -8.68
N LEU A 79 7.19 -0.18 -9.00
CA LEU A 79 6.14 0.81 -8.78
C LEU A 79 5.20 0.34 -7.69
N TYR A 80 4.92 1.23 -6.74
CA TYR A 80 4.02 1.01 -5.61
C TYR A 80 2.98 2.11 -5.53
N VAL A 81 1.86 1.79 -4.92
CA VAL A 81 0.92 2.77 -4.35
C VAL A 81 0.99 2.66 -2.83
N LEU A 82 1.08 3.82 -2.18
CA LEU A 82 1.33 3.94 -0.74
C LEU A 82 0.17 4.65 -0.05
N GLN A 83 -0.17 4.20 1.14
CA GLN A 83 -1.11 4.89 2.02
C GLN A 83 -0.53 5.00 3.42
N ARG A 84 -0.54 6.21 3.97
CA ARG A 84 -0.10 6.48 5.34
C ARG A 84 -1.27 6.30 6.29
N LEU A 85 -1.06 5.54 7.36
CA LEU A 85 -2.01 5.38 8.47
C LEU A 85 -1.41 6.05 9.71
N SER A 86 -2.01 7.12 10.19
CA SER A 86 -1.55 7.86 11.36
C SER A 86 -1.97 7.16 12.65
N SER A 87 -1.11 7.15 13.67
CA SER A 87 -1.39 6.55 14.99
C SER A 87 -2.13 7.48 15.96
N VAL A 88 -2.49 8.71 15.56
CA VAL A 88 -2.91 9.77 16.51
C VAL A 88 -4.25 9.46 17.19
N HIS A 89 -4.98 8.43 16.74
CA HIS A 89 -6.07 7.84 17.52
C HIS A 89 -5.93 6.33 17.53
N GLU A 90 -6.00 5.74 18.73
CA GLU A 90 -5.96 4.29 19.05
C GLU A 90 -7.05 3.45 18.35
N GLN A 91 -7.74 3.99 17.35
CA GLN A 91 -8.83 3.34 16.62
C GLN A 91 -8.85 3.70 15.13
N VAL A 92 -7.71 3.94 14.48
CA VAL A 92 -7.71 3.84 13.01
C VAL A 92 -7.70 2.35 12.67
N PRO A 93 -8.83 1.75 12.25
CA PRO A 93 -8.81 0.35 11.86
C PRO A 93 -7.81 0.18 10.71
N PRO A 94 -7.11 -0.96 10.65
CA PRO A 94 -6.27 -1.28 9.49
C PRO A 94 -7.12 -1.18 8.22
N LEU A 95 -6.47 -0.89 7.09
CA LEU A 95 -7.13 -0.87 5.78
C LEU A 95 -7.97 -2.12 5.61
N ASP A 96 -9.23 -1.92 5.25
CA ASP A 96 -10.13 -3.02 4.96
C ASP A 96 -9.86 -3.59 3.56
N ASP A 97 -10.54 -4.69 3.26
CA ASP A 97 -10.37 -5.37 1.98
C ASP A 97 -10.80 -4.46 0.80
N ALA A 98 -11.70 -3.49 1.01
CA ALA A 98 -12.13 -2.54 -0.02
C ALA A 98 -11.03 -1.52 -0.36
N ALA A 99 -10.35 -0.97 0.65
CA ALA A 99 -9.22 -0.06 0.41
C ALA A 99 -8.06 -0.75 -0.32
N LEU A 100 -7.80 -2.03 -0.02
CA LEU A 100 -6.81 -2.83 -0.73
C LEU A 100 -7.23 -3.13 -2.17
N ALA A 101 -8.51 -3.39 -2.42
CA ALA A 101 -9.02 -3.56 -3.78
C ALA A 101 -8.83 -2.30 -4.65
N ILE A 102 -8.97 -1.11 -4.06
CA ILE A 102 -8.70 0.17 -4.75
C ILE A 102 -7.22 0.29 -5.13
N ALA A 103 -6.29 -0.14 -4.26
CA ALA A 103 -4.87 -0.18 -4.59
C ALA A 103 -4.58 -1.14 -5.75
N GLU A 104 -5.18 -2.32 -5.73
CA GLU A 104 -5.04 -3.32 -6.80
C GLU A 104 -5.58 -2.80 -8.13
N GLU A 105 -6.72 -2.14 -8.13
CA GLU A 105 -7.31 -1.50 -9.32
C GLU A 105 -6.41 -0.42 -9.90
N LEU A 106 -5.77 0.42 -9.06
CA LEU A 106 -4.82 1.42 -9.53
C LEU A 106 -3.61 0.79 -10.24
N LEU A 107 -3.18 -0.40 -9.82
CA LEU A 107 -2.00 -1.10 -10.32
C LEU A 107 -2.25 -1.95 -11.60
N ASN A 108 -3.51 -2.22 -11.96
CA ASN A 108 -3.91 -3.03 -13.12
C ASN A 108 -4.45 -2.15 -14.23
#